data_AF-A0A8X6GCQ0-F1
#
_entry.id   AF-A0A8X6GCQ0-F1
#
_cell.length_a   1.000
_cell.length_b   1.000
_cell.length_c   1.000
_cell.angle_alpha   90.00
_cell.angle_beta   90.00
_cell.angle_gamma   90.00
#
_symmetry.space_group_name_H-M   'P 1'
#
loop_
_entity.id
_entity.type
_entity.pdbx_description
1 polymer ?
#
loop_
_entity_poly.entity_id
_entity_poly.type
_entity_poly.pdbx_seq_one_letter_code
_entity_poly.pdbx_strand_id
1 'polypeptide(L)'
;MGLKTVCLLLLVVALAVYGQSRDRNQKKYKVVCYLGSWANYRGGDGKFLIEHIDPFLCTHVIYGFAKLAGNKIAVYDPYLDLKENWGLGAFQRFNNLKKANPQLSTLIAIGGWNEGSQKYSQMAGDPGARATFVKSCVDFCLKYDFDGLDMDWEYPANRGGQPQDKQNFITLLKVSSLLLS
;
A
#
# COMPACT_ATOMS: atom_id res chain seq x y z
N MET A 1 53.59 27.16 5.82
CA MET A 1 52.44 26.72 6.64
C MET A 1 52.74 25.32 7.14
N GLY A 2 52.70 25.07 8.45
CA GLY A 2 53.17 23.79 9.02
C GLY A 2 52.18 22.64 8.76
N LEU A 3 52.69 21.40 8.63
CA LEU A 3 51.88 20.19 8.43
C LEU A 3 50.76 20.04 9.47
N LYS A 4 51.02 20.47 10.71
CA LYS A 4 50.02 20.52 11.80
C LYS A 4 48.86 21.47 11.51
N THR A 5 49.13 22.62 10.89
CA THR A 5 48.12 23.62 10.53
C THR A 5 47.22 23.11 9.39
N VAL A 6 47.79 22.38 8.43
CA VAL A 6 47.05 21.78 7.31
C VAL A 6 46.14 20.64 7.80
N CYS A 7 46.63 19.75 8.66
CA CYS A 7 45.78 18.70 9.25
C CYS A 7 44.62 19.25 10.08
N LEU A 8 44.85 20.32 10.86
CA LEU A 8 43.80 20.92 11.68
C LEU A 8 42.71 21.56 10.81
N LEU A 9 43.09 22.24 9.72
CA LEU A 9 42.16 22.80 8.74
C LEU A 9 41.31 21.70 8.06
N LEU A 10 41.94 20.59 7.65
CA LEU A 10 41.23 19.46 7.04
C LEU A 10 40.25 18.79 8.01
N LEU A 11 40.61 18.65 9.29
CA LEU A 11 39.75 18.08 10.32
C LEU A 11 38.55 18.99 10.63
N VAL A 12 38.76 20.30 10.66
CA VAL A 12 37.68 21.29 10.86
C VAL A 12 36.73 21.31 9.67
N VAL A 13 37.23 21.23 8.43
CA VAL A 13 36.39 21.10 7.23
C VAL A 13 35.62 19.77 7.25
N ALA A 14 36.25 18.66 7.59
CA ALA A 14 35.58 17.36 7.70
C ALA A 14 34.46 17.38 8.75
N LEU A 15 34.70 18.00 9.91
CA LEU A 15 33.69 18.17 10.97
C LEU A 15 32.59 19.16 10.58
N ALA A 16 32.90 20.21 9.81
CA ALA A 16 31.91 21.16 9.31
C ALA A 16 31.02 20.54 8.20
N VAL A 17 31.58 19.67 7.36
CA VAL A 17 30.82 18.88 6.38
C VAL A 17 29.98 17.81 7.08
N TYR A 18 30.50 17.15 8.11
CA TYR A 18 29.72 16.21 8.95
C TYR A 18 28.66 16.92 9.80
N GLY A 19 28.88 18.20 10.11
CA GLY A 19 28.00 19.08 10.86
C GLY A 19 26.91 19.74 10.02
N GLN A 20 26.85 19.48 8.70
CA GLN A 20 25.69 19.84 7.89
C GLN A 20 24.49 18.99 8.32
N SER A 21 23.75 19.52 9.30
CA SER A 21 22.31 19.38 9.47
C SER A 21 21.77 17.96 9.23
N ARG A 22 21.85 17.11 10.26
CA ARG A 22 20.70 16.24 10.53
C ARG A 22 19.58 17.14 11.01
N ASP A 23 18.80 17.66 10.06
CA ASP A 23 17.51 18.28 10.35
C ASP A 23 16.62 17.19 10.97
N ARG A 24 16.69 17.08 12.30
CA ARG A 24 15.94 16.11 13.09
C ARG A 24 14.46 16.49 13.21
N ASN A 25 13.99 17.52 12.49
CA ASN A 25 12.64 18.05 12.66
C ASN A 25 11.89 18.43 11.37
N GLN A 26 12.36 18.05 10.18
CA GLN A 26 11.48 18.02 9.01
C GLN A 26 10.55 16.80 9.09
N LYS A 27 9.32 17.01 9.56
CA LYS A 27 8.21 16.06 9.31
C LYS A 27 8.10 15.87 7.80
N LYS A 28 8.65 14.76 7.29
CA LYS A 28 8.46 14.38 5.88
C LYS A 28 6.98 14.05 5.68
N TYR A 29 6.29 14.89 4.92
CA TYR A 29 4.92 14.64 4.51
C TYR A 29 4.84 13.34 3.71
N LYS A 30 3.71 12.64 3.86
CA LYS A 30 3.39 11.51 3.00
C LYS A 30 2.61 12.02 1.80
N VAL A 31 3.07 11.70 0.59
CA VAL A 31 2.32 11.81 -0.65
C VAL A 31 1.84 10.41 -1.00
N VAL A 32 0.53 10.19 -1.01
CA VAL A 32 -0.10 8.88 -1.20
C VAL A 32 -0.92 8.91 -2.49
N CYS A 33 -0.55 8.07 -3.45
CA CYS A 33 -1.10 8.09 -4.80
C CYS A 33 -1.85 6.80 -5.09
N TYR A 34 -3.06 6.92 -5.62
CA TYR A 34 -3.90 5.77 -5.96
C TYR A 34 -3.78 5.43 -7.45
N LEU A 35 -3.52 4.16 -7.74
CA LEU A 35 -3.64 3.59 -9.08
C LEU A 35 -4.96 2.85 -9.18
N GLY A 36 -5.87 3.32 -10.04
CA GLY A 36 -6.99 2.49 -10.49
C GLY A 36 -6.54 1.54 -11.59
N SER A 37 -6.39 0.25 -11.28
CA SER A 37 -5.88 -0.79 -12.21
C SER A 37 -6.64 -0.86 -13.54
N TRP A 38 -7.95 -0.55 -13.53
CA TRP A 38 -8.78 -0.49 -14.73
C TRP A 38 -8.33 0.58 -15.74
N ALA A 39 -7.48 1.54 -15.35
CA ALA A 39 -6.87 2.49 -16.27
C ALA A 39 -5.97 1.81 -17.33
N ASN A 40 -5.52 0.57 -17.07
CA ASN A 40 -4.84 -0.29 -18.04
C ASN A 40 -5.68 -0.53 -19.32
N TYR A 41 -7.01 -0.53 -19.17
CA TYR A 41 -7.96 -0.83 -20.23
C TYR A 41 -8.52 0.40 -20.94
N ARG A 42 -8.13 1.62 -20.54
CA ARG A 42 -8.51 2.83 -21.26
C ARG A 42 -7.85 2.85 -22.65
N GLY A 43 -8.53 3.46 -23.62
CA GLY A 43 -8.02 3.68 -24.97
C GLY A 43 -7.31 5.03 -25.12
N GLY A 44 -6.48 5.15 -26.17
CA GLY A 44 -5.77 6.39 -26.52
C GLY A 44 -4.92 6.94 -25.37
N ASP A 45 -4.86 8.26 -25.26
CA ASP A 45 -4.07 8.98 -24.24
C ASP A 45 -4.57 8.76 -22.81
N GLY A 46 -5.77 8.19 -22.64
CA GLY A 46 -6.29 7.82 -21.32
C GLY A 46 -5.66 6.56 -20.73
N LYS A 47 -4.93 5.77 -21.54
CA LYS A 47 -4.30 4.52 -21.10
C LYS A 47 -3.19 4.77 -20.10
N PHE A 48 -3.31 4.17 -18.92
CA PHE A 48 -2.31 4.31 -17.87
C PHE A 48 -1.84 2.94 -17.38
N LEU A 49 -0.55 2.66 -17.57
CA LEU A 49 0.10 1.40 -17.21
C LEU A 49 0.93 1.58 -15.95
N ILE A 50 1.38 0.46 -15.36
CA ILE A 50 2.30 0.48 -14.21
C ILE A 50 3.59 1.23 -14.57
N GLU A 51 4.05 1.04 -15.80
CA GLU A 51 5.27 1.63 -16.36
C GLU A 51 5.19 3.14 -16.50
N HIS A 52 4.00 3.74 -16.41
CA HIS A 52 3.81 5.20 -16.42
C HIS A 52 3.91 5.83 -15.02
N ILE A 53 4.01 5.03 -13.95
CA ILE A 53 4.18 5.54 -12.59
C ILE A 53 5.63 5.96 -12.41
N ASP A 54 5.85 7.25 -12.11
CA ASP A 54 7.15 7.73 -11.62
C ASP A 54 7.35 7.25 -10.16
N PRO A 55 8.34 6.37 -9.88
CA PRO A 55 8.59 5.84 -8.53
C PRO A 55 9.02 6.88 -7.51
N PHE A 56 9.39 8.10 -7.93
CA PHE A 56 9.89 9.17 -7.06
C PHE A 56 8.87 10.26 -6.77
N LEU A 57 7.72 10.25 -7.42
CA LEU A 57 6.68 11.28 -7.25
C LEU A 57 5.96 11.16 -5.90
N CYS A 58 5.69 9.92 -5.46
CA CYS A 58 4.90 9.63 -4.29
C CYS A 58 5.73 8.87 -3.25
N THR A 59 5.38 9.03 -1.97
CA THR A 59 5.99 8.25 -0.89
C THR A 59 5.34 6.88 -0.73
N HIS A 60 4.05 6.79 -1.05
CA HIS A 60 3.26 5.57 -1.03
C HIS A 60 2.43 5.52 -2.31
N VAL A 61 2.33 4.33 -2.91
CA VAL A 61 1.42 4.06 -4.01
C VAL A 61 0.48 2.93 -3.63
N ILE A 62 -0.82 3.11 -3.89
CA ILE A 62 -1.87 2.17 -3.54
C ILE A 62 -2.43 1.56 -4.83
N TYR A 63 -2.38 0.24 -4.94
CA TYR A 63 -2.97 -0.52 -6.04
C TYR A 63 -4.46 -0.74 -5.76
N GLY A 64 -5.34 -0.12 -6.54
CA GLY A 64 -6.78 -0.35 -6.53
C GLY A 64 -7.18 -1.33 -7.63
N PHE A 65 -7.81 -2.48 -7.34
CA PHE A 65 -8.20 -3.01 -6.04
C PHE A 65 -8.09 -4.54 -6.02
N ALA A 66 -8.07 -5.12 -4.82
CA ALA A 66 -8.45 -6.48 -4.51
C ALA A 66 -9.94 -6.53 -4.09
N LYS A 67 -10.50 -7.74 -3.98
CA LYS A 67 -11.89 -7.97 -3.58
C LYS A 67 -12.04 -8.89 -2.38
N LEU A 68 -13.21 -8.84 -1.75
CA LEU A 68 -13.62 -9.82 -0.74
C LEU A 68 -14.36 -10.99 -1.39
N ALA A 69 -13.86 -12.20 -1.18
CA ALA A 69 -14.48 -13.45 -1.62
C ALA A 69 -14.35 -14.54 -0.54
N GLY A 70 -15.47 -15.09 -0.06
CA GLY A 70 -15.47 -16.14 0.95
C GLY A 70 -14.74 -15.74 2.26
N ASN A 71 -14.97 -14.51 2.74
CA ASN A 71 -14.30 -13.91 3.89
C ASN A 71 -12.78 -13.81 3.76
N LYS A 72 -12.24 -13.85 2.55
CA LYS A 72 -10.80 -13.68 2.27
C LYS A 72 -10.58 -12.58 1.24
N ILE A 73 -9.44 -11.91 1.32
CA ILE A 73 -8.95 -11.09 0.21
C ILE A 73 -8.70 -12.00 -1.00
N ALA A 74 -9.06 -11.51 -2.18
CA ALA A 74 -8.88 -12.20 -3.44
C ALA A 74 -8.50 -11.21 -4.55
N VAL A 75 -7.83 -11.76 -5.56
CA VAL A 75 -7.44 -11.02 -6.78
C VAL A 75 -8.68 -10.56 -7.53
N TYR A 76 -8.69 -9.31 -7.98
CA TYR A 76 -9.86 -8.75 -8.65
C TYR A 76 -9.90 -9.21 -10.11
N ASP A 77 -8.81 -8.99 -10.85
CA ASP A 77 -8.63 -9.35 -12.25
C ASP A 77 -7.40 -10.25 -12.41
N PRO A 78 -7.56 -11.59 -12.36
CA PRO A 78 -6.44 -12.51 -12.48
C PRO A 78 -5.62 -12.37 -13.77
N TYR A 79 -6.22 -11.94 -14.88
CA TYR A 79 -5.49 -11.77 -16.14
C TYR A 79 -4.55 -10.56 -16.08
N LEU A 80 -4.99 -9.45 -15.50
CA LEU A 80 -4.14 -8.27 -15.33
C LEU A 80 -3.12 -8.46 -14.20
N ASP A 81 -3.59 -8.94 -13.05
CA ASP A 81 -2.89 -8.84 -11.78
C ASP A 81 -1.79 -9.90 -11.64
N LEU A 82 -2.05 -11.12 -12.10
CA LEU A 82 -1.22 -12.31 -11.90
C LEU A 82 -0.34 -12.59 -13.12
N LYS A 83 0.78 -13.28 -12.89
CA LYS A 83 1.68 -13.77 -13.97
C LYS A 83 1.24 -15.15 -14.47
N GLU A 84 0.61 -15.90 -13.57
CA GLU A 84 0.09 -17.22 -13.82
C GLU A 84 -0.91 -17.20 -14.98
N ASN A 85 -0.99 -18.31 -15.73
CA ASN A 85 -1.91 -18.46 -16.86
C ASN A 85 -1.78 -17.36 -17.95
N TRP A 86 -0.54 -16.96 -18.25
CA TRP A 86 -0.24 -15.92 -19.26
C TRP A 86 -0.79 -14.54 -18.91
N GLY A 87 -1.08 -14.30 -17.63
CA GLY A 87 -1.47 -12.99 -17.15
C GLY A 87 -0.32 -11.99 -17.23
N LEU A 88 -0.67 -10.71 -17.16
CA LEU A 88 0.28 -9.61 -17.37
C LEU A 88 1.22 -9.45 -16.16
N GLY A 89 0.81 -9.83 -14.95
CA GLY A 89 1.62 -9.76 -13.74
C GLY A 89 1.71 -8.36 -13.13
N ALA A 90 0.62 -7.59 -13.14
CA ALA A 90 0.63 -6.20 -12.69
C ALA A 90 1.07 -6.04 -11.23
N PHE A 91 0.74 -6.97 -10.32
CA PHE A 91 1.23 -6.91 -8.94
C PHE A 91 2.76 -6.96 -8.88
N GLN A 92 3.37 -7.89 -9.62
CA GLN A 92 4.83 -8.01 -9.67
C GLN A 92 5.46 -6.74 -10.24
N ARG A 93 4.92 -6.20 -11.33
CA ARG A 93 5.45 -4.96 -11.95
C ARG A 93 5.29 -3.75 -11.02
N PHE A 94 4.17 -3.66 -10.30
CA PHE A 94 3.90 -2.59 -9.35
C PHE A 94 4.85 -2.62 -8.16
N ASN A 95 5.05 -3.78 -7.54
CA ASN A 95 5.98 -3.90 -6.42
C ASN A 95 7.45 -3.75 -6.85
N ASN A 96 7.78 -4.05 -8.12
CA ASN A 96 9.09 -3.78 -8.70
C ASN A 96 9.43 -2.28 -8.82
N LEU A 97 8.48 -1.35 -8.68
CA LEU A 97 8.79 0.10 -8.62
C LEU A 97 9.75 0.42 -7.46
N LYS A 98 9.70 -0.37 -6.37
CA LYS A 98 10.62 -0.29 -5.23
C LYS A 98 12.07 -0.60 -5.59
N LYS A 99 12.34 -1.29 -6.71
CA LYS A 99 13.72 -1.51 -7.20
C LYS A 99 14.36 -0.22 -7.68
N ALA A 100 13.58 0.69 -8.26
CA ALA A 100 14.05 2.02 -8.66
C ALA A 100 14.11 2.97 -7.46
N ASN A 101 13.12 2.90 -6.56
CA ASN A 101 13.09 3.69 -5.34
C ASN A 101 12.85 2.80 -4.10
N PRO A 102 13.91 2.35 -3.40
CA PRO A 102 13.76 1.52 -2.19
C PRO A 102 13.07 2.20 -1.01
N GLN A 103 12.81 3.52 -1.08
CA GLN A 103 12.05 4.26 -0.06
C GLN A 103 10.55 4.34 -0.37
N LEU A 104 10.12 3.89 -1.56
CA LEU A 104 8.71 3.82 -1.94
C LEU A 104 8.03 2.68 -1.18
N SER A 105 6.83 2.94 -0.67
CA SER A 105 5.97 1.90 -0.11
C SER A 105 4.80 1.58 -1.04
N THR A 106 4.52 0.31 -1.24
CA THR A 106 3.44 -0.19 -2.10
C THR A 106 2.36 -0.87 -1.25
N LEU A 107 1.11 -0.43 -1.39
CA LEU A 107 -0.03 -1.02 -0.70
C LEU A 107 -1.03 -1.61 -1.69
N ILE A 108 -1.78 -2.62 -1.27
CA ILE A 108 -2.95 -3.13 -1.99
C ILE A 108 -4.22 -2.65 -1.29
N ALA A 109 -5.12 -2.03 -2.04
CA ALA A 109 -6.43 -1.66 -1.53
C ALA A 109 -7.44 -2.77 -1.73
N ILE A 110 -8.34 -2.96 -0.76
CA ILE A 110 -9.50 -3.86 -0.88
C ILE A 110 -10.79 -3.08 -0.63
N GLY A 111 -11.77 -3.28 -1.53
CA GLY A 111 -13.07 -2.61 -1.45
C GLY A 111 -13.31 -1.70 -2.66
N GLY A 112 -13.57 -0.43 -2.39
CA GLY A 112 -14.01 0.54 -3.38
C GLY A 112 -15.49 0.41 -3.71
N TRP A 113 -16.04 1.45 -4.33
CA TRP A 113 -17.47 1.57 -4.62
C TRP A 113 -18.13 0.32 -5.24
N ASN A 114 -17.50 -0.29 -6.26
CA ASN A 114 -18.09 -1.39 -7.04
C ASN A 114 -18.16 -2.73 -6.28
N GLU A 115 -17.38 -2.90 -5.22
CA GLU A 115 -17.42 -4.12 -4.39
C GLU A 115 -18.69 -4.20 -3.53
N GLY A 116 -19.37 -3.06 -3.32
CA GLY A 116 -20.53 -2.96 -2.42
C GLY A 116 -20.15 -3.11 -0.94
N SER A 117 -21.15 -3.00 -0.06
CA SER A 117 -20.91 -2.96 1.40
C SER A 117 -21.43 -4.21 2.14
N GLN A 118 -22.48 -4.87 1.64
CA GLN A 118 -23.16 -5.95 2.34
C GLN A 118 -22.22 -7.10 2.77
N LYS A 119 -21.33 -7.56 1.88
CA LYS A 119 -20.37 -8.63 2.19
C LYS A 119 -19.31 -8.22 3.23
N TYR A 120 -18.94 -6.94 3.26
CA TYR A 120 -18.01 -6.40 4.26
C TYR A 120 -18.69 -6.30 5.62
N SER A 121 -19.96 -5.86 5.66
CA SER A 121 -20.78 -5.86 6.88
C SER A 121 -20.88 -7.26 7.49
N GLN A 122 -21.19 -8.27 6.67
CA GLN A 122 -21.25 -9.67 7.10
C GLN A 122 -19.92 -10.18 7.66
N MET A 123 -18.81 -9.96 6.94
CA MET A 123 -17.48 -10.37 7.38
C MET A 123 -17.07 -9.65 8.68
N ALA A 124 -17.32 -8.35 8.76
CA ALA A 124 -16.98 -7.55 9.94
C ALA A 124 -17.81 -7.95 11.16
N GLY A 125 -19.07 -8.40 10.98
CA GLY A 125 -19.95 -8.82 12.06
C GLY A 125 -19.54 -10.12 12.75
N ASP A 126 -18.84 -11.02 12.07
CA ASP A 126 -18.49 -12.34 12.59
C ASP A 126 -17.01 -12.43 13.04
N PRO A 127 -16.72 -12.82 14.31
CA PRO A 127 -15.34 -12.93 14.79
C PRO A 127 -14.45 -13.91 14.01
N GLY A 128 -15.01 -15.05 13.57
CA GLY A 128 -14.28 -16.06 12.80
C GLY A 128 -13.98 -15.59 11.37
N ALA A 129 -14.94 -14.89 10.74
CA ALA A 129 -14.79 -14.26 9.44
C ALA A 129 -13.74 -13.13 9.49
N ARG A 130 -13.76 -12.29 10.53
CA ARG A 130 -12.70 -11.28 10.76
C ARG A 130 -11.32 -11.93 10.86
N ALA A 131 -11.17 -12.97 11.68
CA ALA A 131 -9.89 -13.67 11.83
C ALA A 131 -9.41 -14.28 10.51
N THR A 132 -10.32 -14.92 9.77
CA THR A 132 -10.03 -15.49 8.45
C THR A 132 -9.60 -14.42 7.46
N PHE A 133 -10.33 -13.30 7.42
CA PHE A 133 -10.05 -12.18 6.54
C PHE A 133 -8.69 -11.57 6.84
N VAL A 134 -8.42 -11.19 8.09
CA VAL A 134 -7.17 -10.54 8.48
C VAL A 134 -5.98 -11.46 8.18
N LYS A 135 -6.07 -12.75 8.53
CA LYS A 135 -5.02 -13.71 8.19
C LYS A 135 -4.78 -13.76 6.68
N SER A 136 -5.86 -13.81 5.88
CA SER A 136 -5.73 -13.84 4.43
C SER A 136 -5.10 -12.58 3.85
N CYS A 137 -5.32 -11.40 4.46
CA CYS A 137 -4.68 -10.15 4.06
C CYS A 137 -3.17 -10.19 4.29
N VAL A 138 -2.72 -10.69 5.45
CA VAL A 138 -1.29 -10.89 5.73
C VAL A 138 -0.68 -11.85 4.72
N ASP A 139 -1.31 -13.01 4.51
CA ASP A 139 -0.84 -14.02 3.55
C ASP A 139 -0.77 -13.43 2.12
N PHE A 140 -1.73 -12.59 1.73
CA PHE A 140 -1.78 -11.95 0.40
C PHE A 140 -0.68 -10.91 0.21
N CYS A 141 -0.46 -10.03 1.19
CA CYS A 141 0.61 -9.03 1.14
C CYS A 141 1.98 -9.71 1.05
N LEU A 142 2.23 -10.72 1.88
CA LEU A 142 3.47 -11.50 1.85
C LEU A 142 3.64 -12.23 0.51
N LYS A 143 2.58 -12.84 -0.01
CA LYS A 143 2.64 -13.60 -1.28
C LYS A 143 2.99 -12.71 -2.47
N TYR A 144 2.45 -11.49 -2.52
CA TYR A 144 2.60 -10.60 -3.68
C TYR A 144 3.55 -9.41 -3.45
N ASP A 145 4.26 -9.37 -2.33
CA ASP A 145 5.28 -8.37 -1.99
C ASP A 145 4.74 -6.93 -1.77
N PHE A 146 3.54 -6.82 -1.22
CA PHE A 146 2.98 -5.53 -0.76
C PHE A 146 3.44 -5.23 0.67
N ASP A 147 3.76 -3.96 0.92
CA ASP A 147 4.20 -3.48 2.25
C ASP A 147 3.01 -3.23 3.20
N GLY A 148 1.79 -3.23 2.69
CA GLY A 148 0.60 -2.98 3.50
C GLY A 148 -0.71 -3.16 2.75
N LEU A 149 -1.80 -3.03 3.52
CA LEU A 149 -3.18 -3.07 3.06
C LEU A 149 -3.81 -1.70 3.24
N ASP A 150 -4.57 -1.24 2.26
CA ASP A 150 -5.52 -0.14 2.39
C ASP A 150 -6.94 -0.69 2.46
N MET A 151 -7.70 -0.34 3.49
CA MET A 151 -9.06 -0.84 3.71
C MET A 151 -10.07 0.21 3.27
N ASP A 152 -10.65 -0.01 2.09
CA ASP A 152 -11.57 0.93 1.44
C ASP A 152 -13.01 0.39 1.44
N TRP A 153 -13.54 0.10 2.64
CA TRP A 153 -14.94 -0.30 2.80
C TRP A 153 -15.86 0.93 2.70
N GLU A 154 -16.65 0.99 1.62
CA GLU A 154 -17.59 2.08 1.36
C GLU A 154 -19.08 1.65 1.48
N TYR A 155 -19.77 1.89 2.60
CA TYR A 155 -19.26 2.36 3.89
C TYR A 155 -19.89 1.50 5.00
N PRO A 156 -19.22 1.34 6.16
CA PRO A 156 -19.84 0.80 7.35
C PRO A 156 -21.21 1.44 7.62
N ALA A 157 -22.23 0.60 7.88
CA ALA A 157 -23.62 0.98 8.15
C ALA A 157 -24.42 1.52 6.95
N ASN A 158 -23.82 1.63 5.76
CA ASN A 158 -24.47 2.09 4.54
C ASN A 158 -24.41 1.03 3.43
N ARG A 159 -25.18 1.23 2.35
CA ARG A 159 -25.13 0.42 1.11
C ARG A 159 -25.33 -1.09 1.35
N GLY A 160 -26.22 -1.45 2.26
CA GLY A 160 -26.49 -2.83 2.68
C GLY A 160 -25.78 -3.24 3.98
N GLY A 161 -25.13 -2.30 4.67
CA GLY A 161 -24.58 -2.46 6.01
C GLY A 161 -25.62 -2.32 7.15
N GLN A 162 -25.15 -2.58 8.37
CA GLN A 162 -25.94 -2.54 9.60
C GLN A 162 -25.39 -1.47 10.57
N PRO A 163 -26.20 -0.90 11.49
CA PRO A 163 -25.70 0.09 12.45
C PRO A 163 -24.49 -0.39 13.29
N GLN A 164 -24.42 -1.69 13.57
CA GLN A 164 -23.32 -2.33 14.30
C GLN A 164 -21.99 -2.30 13.55
N ASP A 165 -22.00 -2.05 12.23
CA ASP A 165 -20.80 -1.97 11.41
C ASP A 165 -19.79 -0.95 11.93
N LYS A 166 -20.25 0.14 12.57
CA LYS A 166 -19.35 1.11 13.20
C LYS A 166 -18.43 0.44 14.23
N GLN A 167 -18.99 -0.39 15.10
CA GLN A 167 -18.23 -1.10 16.13
C GLN A 167 -17.46 -2.30 15.54
N ASN A 168 -18.08 -2.99 14.59
CA ASN A 168 -17.46 -4.12 13.90
C ASN A 168 -16.23 -3.69 13.11
N PHE A 169 -16.28 -2.53 12.44
CA PHE A 169 -15.17 -1.94 11.72
C PHE A 169 -14.02 -1.57 12.65
N ILE A 170 -14.31 -0.93 13.79
CA ILE A 170 -13.29 -0.65 14.82
C ILE A 170 -12.63 -1.95 15.30
N THR A 171 -13.43 -2.99 15.53
CA THR A 171 -12.93 -4.30 15.98
C THR A 171 -12.06 -4.96 14.92
N LEU A 172 -12.48 -4.90 13.64
CA LEU A 172 -11.71 -5.37 12.51
C LEU A 172 -10.33 -4.70 12.43
N LEU A 173 -10.28 -3.36 12.51
CA LEU A 173 -9.01 -2.61 12.46
C LEU A 173 -8.08 -2.94 13.64
N LYS A 174 -8.64 -3.13 14.85
CA LYS A 174 -7.86 -3.54 16.03
C LYS A 174 -7.21 -4.92 15.85
N VAL A 175 -7.97 -5.90 15.35
CA VAL A 175 -7.44 -7.25 15.10
C VAL A 175 -6.35 -7.22 14.03
N SER A 176 -6.51 -6.41 12.97
CA SER A 176 -5.48 -6.20 11.95
C SER A 176 -4.18 -5.66 12.53
N SER A 177 -4.25 -4.66 13.40
CA SER A 177 -3.05 -4.06 14.01
C SER A 177 -2.25 -5.03 14.87
N LEU A 178 -2.92 -5.97 15.55
CA LEU A 178 -2.26 -6.95 16.43
C LEU A 178 -1.54 -8.06 15.65
N LEU A 179 -1.95 -8.33 14.41
CA LEU A 179 -1.36 -9.38 13.58
C LEU A 179 -0.21 -8.87 12.69
N LEU A 180 0.00 -7.55 12.63
CA LEU A 180 1.03 -6.89 11.83
C LEU A 180 2.19 -6.32 12.66
N SER A 181 2.10 -6.39 13.99
CA SER A 181 3.12 -6.00 14.97
C SER A 181 3.96 -7.19 15.41
#